data_AF-S3MV18-F1
#
_entry.id   AF-S3MV18-F1
#
_cell.length_a   1.000
_cell.length_b   1.000
_cell.length_c   1.000
_cell.angle_alpha   90.00
_cell.angle_beta   90.00
_cell.angle_gamma   90.00
#
_symmetry.space_group_name_H-M   'P 1'
#
loop_
_entity.id
_entity.type
_entity.pdbx_description
1 polymer ?
#
loop_
_entity_poly.entity_id
_entity_poly.type
_entity_poly.pdbx_seq_one_letter_code
_entity_poly.pdbx_strand_id
1 'polypeptide(L)'
;MNANNQKALNTVITDTEIKTWSGRTQFDTNTDYVNLHDFCKCNGTDESEEFEKAILKARSSNKKLISFNGKILISRDISLRHLNFDLSATEIKLINCTIHVGASGSSSLTKDQRLGIVYNNSFTLKPSILSLPSVKVWGSKCLKFTFDQIDYLLLYASTDPSVYPRDSSISYSSFTGELVTRLEFNTDSRYENGQEADGPGSRSQWINSNFFYISRIMGIDIKGSYQHNGNVFYNSTLETTEAYLNLEVGNKNVFLNIRTEGYPKIFLSASTIGNIIERTWFSTEATVLSFPNVTDLGVLNKVTSVHETRMHKYTILRHDARIDTIFNGQPLNMGSNLNVSRRKISSILPYQFISKTNVFEIAPTDIINFYCDTISDVVSKYIARVYFYDKDMNLCTDIEEDWFYSVNFKKINKLESYLEGYFLSVGSTFLSLHEKARKRIKYIAVALLTNTDINTCNARWLNVTLMSMRNLLLLDRTYIEKDNLFNMPLNKPSKFIGKIGDIVNGYSESWRCIFSLDTKVSSVISPESISVDKFYLNSVFSGWKVGDIIGIDLNDGSTHWTCIKEVNAEVCILNDKIPFIKDIEGNNVYISRLK
;
A
#
# COMPACT_ATOMS: atom_id res chain seq x y z
N MET A 1 -62.34 67.70 -42.37
CA MET A 1 -61.09 67.72 -41.59
C MET A 1 -60.78 66.29 -41.19
N ASN A 2 -59.55 65.86 -41.47
CA ASN A 2 -59.13 64.47 -41.62
C ASN A 2 -59.23 63.63 -40.34
N ALA A 3 -60.07 62.59 -40.38
CA ALA A 3 -59.96 61.41 -39.54
C ALA A 3 -59.15 60.35 -40.31
N ASN A 4 -57.83 60.45 -40.27
CA ASN A 4 -56.92 59.41 -40.76
C ASN A 4 -55.58 59.60 -40.05
N ASN A 5 -55.43 59.00 -38.86
CA ASN A 5 -54.13 58.75 -38.23
C ASN A 5 -54.29 57.79 -37.05
N GLN A 6 -54.64 56.53 -37.34
CA GLN A 6 -54.44 55.43 -36.39
C GLN A 6 -54.38 54.09 -37.16
N LYS A 7 -53.25 53.88 -37.85
CA LYS A 7 -52.80 52.55 -38.25
C LYS A 7 -51.26 52.57 -38.30
N ALA A 8 -50.65 52.75 -37.13
CA ALA A 8 -49.26 52.35 -36.97
C ALA A 8 -49.26 50.81 -37.07
N LEU A 9 -48.68 50.32 -38.15
CA LEU A 9 -48.41 48.91 -38.38
C LEU A 9 -47.52 48.39 -37.24
N ASN A 10 -48.10 47.64 -36.32
CA ASN A 10 -47.35 46.67 -35.51
C ASN A 10 -46.94 45.51 -36.44
N THR A 11 -45.99 45.75 -37.34
CA THR A 11 -45.32 44.66 -38.04
C THR A 11 -44.38 44.04 -37.02
N VAL A 12 -44.82 42.94 -36.40
CA VAL A 12 -43.95 42.13 -35.54
C VAL A 12 -42.87 41.56 -36.45
N ILE A 13 -41.68 42.14 -36.43
CA ILE A 13 -40.53 41.60 -37.15
C ILE A 13 -40.20 40.26 -36.49
N THR A 14 -40.33 39.18 -37.25
CA THR A 14 -40.00 37.84 -36.75
C THR A 14 -38.53 37.52 -36.96
N ASP A 15 -38.00 36.55 -36.21
CA ASP A 15 -36.59 36.13 -36.34
C ASP A 15 -36.26 35.53 -37.72
N THR A 16 -37.26 35.12 -38.49
CA THR A 16 -37.14 34.73 -39.91
C THR A 16 -36.86 35.90 -40.85
N GLU A 17 -37.11 37.14 -40.43
CA GLU A 17 -36.93 38.35 -41.25
C GLU A 17 -35.62 39.09 -40.93
N ILE A 18 -35.01 38.82 -39.77
CA ILE A 18 -33.74 39.42 -39.34
C ILE A 18 -32.58 38.66 -40.00
N LYS A 19 -31.71 39.37 -40.74
CA LYS A 19 -30.49 38.79 -41.31
C LYS A 19 -29.31 38.93 -40.36
N THR A 20 -28.55 37.85 -40.20
CA THR A 20 -27.27 37.87 -39.50
C THR A 20 -26.14 38.25 -40.46
N TRP A 21 -24.96 38.57 -39.90
CA TRP A 21 -23.78 38.94 -40.70
C TRP A 21 -23.31 37.83 -41.66
N SER A 22 -23.69 36.57 -41.41
CA SER A 22 -23.42 35.44 -42.30
C SER A 22 -24.43 35.30 -43.46
N GLY A 23 -25.43 36.19 -43.56
CA GLY A 23 -26.49 36.15 -44.58
C GLY A 23 -27.63 35.17 -44.26
N ARG A 24 -27.50 34.38 -43.19
CA ARG A 24 -28.55 33.52 -42.62
C ARG A 24 -29.62 34.37 -41.91
N THR A 25 -30.77 33.80 -41.62
CA THR A 25 -31.76 34.45 -40.74
C THR A 25 -31.38 34.30 -39.28
N GLN A 26 -31.91 35.15 -38.40
CA GLN A 26 -31.76 34.99 -36.96
C GLN A 26 -32.42 33.70 -36.50
N PHE A 27 -33.55 33.30 -37.10
CA PHE A 27 -34.18 31.99 -36.90
C PHE A 27 -33.21 30.84 -37.20
N ASP A 28 -32.50 30.88 -38.33
CA ASP A 28 -31.53 29.83 -38.68
C ASP A 28 -30.44 29.71 -37.61
N THR A 29 -30.01 30.85 -37.05
CA THR A 29 -28.95 30.90 -36.02
C THR A 29 -29.49 30.44 -34.66
N ASN A 30 -30.68 30.91 -34.25
CA ASN A 30 -31.37 30.48 -33.03
C ASN A 30 -31.63 28.97 -33.02
N THR A 31 -31.78 28.38 -34.21
CA THR A 31 -32.01 26.95 -34.34
C THR A 31 -30.71 26.14 -34.48
N ASP A 32 -29.50 26.69 -34.40
CA ASP A 32 -28.26 25.88 -34.47
C ASP A 32 -28.10 24.89 -33.30
N TYR A 33 -28.78 25.18 -32.19
CA TYR A 33 -28.84 24.36 -30.98
C TYR A 33 -30.27 24.35 -30.43
N VAL A 34 -30.51 23.52 -29.41
CA VAL A 34 -31.70 23.64 -28.56
C VAL A 34 -31.27 24.36 -27.29
N ASN A 35 -31.90 25.49 -27.00
CA ASN A 35 -31.66 26.22 -25.77
C ASN A 35 -32.58 25.69 -24.68
N LEU A 36 -32.03 25.31 -23.54
CA LEU A 36 -32.80 24.86 -22.38
C LEU A 36 -33.80 25.93 -21.91
N HIS A 37 -33.44 27.21 -22.04
CA HIS A 37 -34.29 28.34 -21.67
C HIS A 37 -35.55 28.51 -22.53
N ASP A 38 -35.65 27.84 -23.68
CA ASP A 38 -36.88 27.82 -24.49
C ASP A 38 -37.96 26.92 -23.86
N PHE A 39 -37.57 26.08 -22.89
CA PHE A 39 -38.44 25.11 -22.23
C PHE A 39 -38.51 25.34 -20.72
N CYS A 40 -37.37 25.62 -20.09
CA CYS A 40 -37.21 25.83 -18.66
C CYS A 40 -37.02 27.32 -18.34
N LYS A 41 -37.55 27.75 -17.21
CA LYS A 41 -37.33 29.05 -16.57
C LYS A 41 -35.94 29.13 -15.95
N CYS A 42 -35.36 28.01 -15.53
CA CYS A 42 -34.04 27.90 -14.91
C CYS A 42 -33.89 28.79 -13.65
N ASN A 43 -34.94 28.84 -12.81
CA ASN A 43 -35.02 29.68 -11.61
C ASN A 43 -35.03 28.89 -10.30
N GLY A 44 -34.75 27.58 -10.35
CA GLY A 44 -34.66 26.69 -9.20
C GLY A 44 -35.98 26.00 -8.82
N THR A 45 -37.05 26.14 -9.61
CA THR A 45 -38.27 25.33 -9.44
C THR A 45 -38.10 23.93 -10.03
N ASP A 46 -39.03 23.02 -9.71
CA ASP A 46 -39.08 21.72 -10.36
C ASP A 46 -39.51 21.89 -11.82
N GLU A 47 -38.61 21.55 -12.73
CA GLU A 47 -38.82 21.70 -14.18
C GLU A 47 -38.53 20.38 -14.92
N SER A 48 -38.73 19.27 -14.22
CA SER A 48 -38.45 17.92 -14.74
C SER A 48 -39.10 17.66 -16.09
N GLU A 49 -40.38 18.03 -16.27
CA GLU A 49 -41.13 17.78 -17.50
C GLU A 49 -40.67 18.67 -18.65
N GLU A 50 -40.40 19.93 -18.36
CA GLU A 50 -39.87 20.92 -19.32
C GLU A 50 -38.48 20.51 -19.79
N PHE A 51 -37.65 20.02 -18.88
CA PHE A 51 -36.31 19.55 -19.19
C PHE A 51 -36.37 18.30 -20.09
N GLU A 52 -37.26 17.34 -19.82
CA GLU A 52 -37.50 16.21 -20.71
C GLU A 52 -37.94 16.64 -22.11
N LYS A 53 -38.83 17.64 -22.22
CA LYS A 53 -39.26 18.20 -23.52
C LYS A 53 -38.07 18.78 -24.30
N ALA A 54 -37.19 19.53 -23.63
CA ALA A 54 -35.98 20.07 -24.24
C ALA A 54 -35.04 18.95 -24.75
N ILE A 55 -34.86 17.90 -23.94
CA ILE A 55 -34.04 16.72 -24.28
C ILE A 55 -34.62 16.00 -25.50
N LEU A 56 -35.94 15.76 -25.53
CA LEU A 56 -36.61 15.12 -26.65
C LEU A 56 -36.50 15.96 -27.93
N LYS A 57 -36.62 17.29 -27.82
CA LYS A 57 -36.43 18.20 -28.95
C LYS A 57 -34.99 18.14 -29.48
N ALA A 58 -34.00 18.19 -28.60
CA ALA A 58 -32.59 18.13 -28.98
C ALA A 58 -32.23 16.79 -29.63
N ARG A 59 -32.75 15.68 -29.08
CA ARG A 59 -32.53 14.33 -29.62
C ARG A 59 -33.19 14.15 -31.00
N SER A 60 -34.45 14.56 -31.15
CA SER A 60 -35.19 14.44 -32.42
C SER A 60 -34.66 15.35 -33.53
N SER A 61 -34.09 16.51 -33.17
CA SER A 61 -33.45 17.43 -34.12
C SER A 61 -31.96 17.16 -34.34
N ASN A 62 -31.37 16.20 -33.63
CA ASN A 62 -29.93 15.92 -33.60
C ASN A 62 -29.07 17.17 -33.34
N LYS A 63 -29.56 18.06 -32.47
CA LYS A 63 -28.88 19.32 -32.10
C LYS A 63 -28.28 19.23 -30.70
N LYS A 64 -27.27 20.07 -30.45
CA LYS A 64 -26.68 20.21 -29.12
C LYS A 64 -27.70 20.88 -28.19
N LEU A 65 -27.90 20.34 -26.98
CA LEU A 65 -28.65 21.00 -25.93
C LEU A 65 -27.72 21.90 -25.14
N ILE A 66 -28.04 23.19 -25.02
CA ILE A 66 -27.20 24.14 -24.29
C ILE A 66 -28.01 24.90 -23.25
N SER A 67 -27.33 25.36 -22.21
CA SER A 67 -27.86 26.33 -21.25
C SER A 67 -26.80 27.38 -20.97
N PHE A 68 -27.22 28.64 -20.81
CA PHE A 68 -26.30 29.76 -20.62
C PHE A 68 -26.13 30.14 -19.16
N ASN A 69 -27.12 29.86 -18.32
CA ASN A 69 -27.06 29.99 -16.87
C ASN A 69 -28.28 29.32 -16.20
N GLY A 70 -28.33 29.39 -14.87
CA GLY A 70 -29.55 29.20 -14.12
C GLY A 70 -29.54 27.95 -13.24
N LYS A 71 -30.65 27.77 -12.53
CA LYS A 71 -30.82 26.69 -11.56
C LYS A 71 -32.04 25.86 -11.92
N ILE A 72 -31.95 24.55 -11.82
CA ILE A 72 -33.08 23.66 -12.08
C ILE A 72 -33.19 22.68 -10.91
N LEU A 73 -34.41 22.45 -10.44
CA LEU A 73 -34.72 21.32 -9.59
C LEU A 73 -35.31 20.22 -10.46
N ILE A 74 -34.90 18.97 -10.26
CA ILE A 74 -35.57 17.82 -10.85
C ILE A 74 -35.91 16.78 -9.77
N SER A 75 -37.07 16.14 -9.94
CA SER A 75 -37.67 15.20 -8.97
C SER A 75 -37.90 13.80 -9.56
N ARG A 76 -37.47 13.58 -10.79
CA ARG A 76 -37.50 12.28 -11.49
C ARG A 76 -36.20 12.06 -12.24
N ASP A 77 -35.93 10.81 -12.60
CA ASP A 77 -34.73 10.44 -13.34
C ASP A 77 -34.73 11.07 -14.73
N ILE A 78 -33.62 11.70 -15.11
CA ILE A 78 -33.48 12.38 -16.40
C ILE A 78 -32.38 11.70 -17.22
N SER A 79 -32.69 11.32 -18.45
CA SER A 79 -31.73 10.66 -19.35
C SER A 79 -31.19 11.59 -20.43
N LEU A 80 -29.99 12.11 -20.19
CA LEU A 80 -29.18 12.87 -21.14
C LEU A 80 -28.34 11.97 -22.06
N ARG A 81 -28.58 10.66 -22.02
CA ARG A 81 -27.86 9.71 -22.86
C ARG A 81 -28.04 9.99 -24.35
N HIS A 82 -27.01 9.65 -25.12
CA HIS A 82 -26.95 9.79 -26.58
C HIS A 82 -27.13 11.24 -27.08
N LEU A 83 -26.94 12.22 -26.20
CA LEU A 83 -27.08 13.64 -26.52
C LEU A 83 -25.73 14.35 -26.47
N ASN A 84 -25.52 15.34 -27.34
CA ASN A 84 -24.45 16.33 -27.18
C ASN A 84 -25.05 17.45 -26.34
N PHE A 85 -24.45 17.78 -25.20
CA PHE A 85 -24.98 18.84 -24.36
C PHE A 85 -23.89 19.63 -23.66
N ASP A 86 -24.20 20.88 -23.37
CA ASP A 86 -23.36 21.79 -22.59
C ASP A 86 -24.23 22.58 -21.62
N LEU A 87 -24.30 22.04 -20.41
CA LEU A 87 -25.02 22.58 -19.27
C LEU A 87 -24.03 23.05 -18.19
N SER A 88 -22.81 23.38 -18.59
CA SER A 88 -21.72 23.83 -17.69
C SER A 88 -22.13 25.03 -16.84
N ALA A 89 -22.97 25.92 -17.37
CA ALA A 89 -23.45 27.09 -16.63
C ALA A 89 -24.70 26.82 -15.76
N THR A 90 -25.18 25.57 -15.68
CA THR A 90 -26.41 25.21 -14.95
C THR A 90 -26.11 24.49 -13.64
N GLU A 91 -26.80 24.92 -12.58
CA GLU A 91 -26.86 24.21 -11.30
C GLU A 91 -28.12 23.33 -11.26
N ILE A 92 -27.95 22.02 -11.09
CA ILE A 92 -29.06 21.05 -11.06
C ILE A 92 -29.16 20.42 -9.68
N LYS A 93 -30.23 20.75 -8.97
CA LYS A 93 -30.59 20.13 -7.70
C LYS A 93 -31.51 18.94 -7.94
N LEU A 94 -31.19 17.80 -7.31
CA LEU A 94 -31.96 16.57 -7.40
C LEU A 94 -32.79 16.35 -6.14
N ILE A 95 -33.98 15.77 -6.31
CA ILE A 95 -34.80 15.22 -5.23
C ILE A 95 -34.98 13.72 -5.50
N ASN A 96 -34.20 12.89 -4.80
CA ASN A 96 -34.31 11.42 -4.85
C ASN A 96 -34.31 10.83 -6.27
N CYS A 97 -33.59 11.45 -7.19
CA CYS A 97 -33.46 11.00 -8.58
C CYS A 97 -32.01 11.06 -9.07
N THR A 98 -31.77 10.59 -10.28
CA THR A 98 -30.46 10.49 -10.93
C THR A 98 -30.49 11.07 -12.33
N ILE A 99 -29.41 11.74 -12.74
CA ILE A 99 -29.15 12.09 -14.15
C ILE A 99 -28.34 10.97 -14.80
N HIS A 100 -28.84 10.42 -15.89
CA HIS A 100 -28.17 9.40 -16.68
C HIS A 100 -27.40 10.03 -17.84
N VAL A 101 -26.11 9.72 -17.90
CA VAL A 101 -25.15 10.27 -18.85
C VAL A 101 -24.48 9.12 -19.63
N GLY A 102 -23.98 9.43 -20.82
CA GLY A 102 -23.24 8.48 -21.65
C GLY A 102 -23.80 8.33 -23.05
N ALA A 103 -23.23 7.39 -23.79
CA ALA A 103 -23.65 7.05 -25.14
C ALA A 103 -24.04 5.57 -25.21
N SER A 104 -23.46 4.81 -26.13
CA SER A 104 -23.56 3.34 -26.17
C SER A 104 -22.16 2.75 -26.01
N GLY A 105 -22.05 1.63 -25.28
CA GLY A 105 -20.79 0.89 -25.12
C GLY A 105 -20.28 0.23 -26.41
N SER A 106 -21.03 0.32 -27.53
CA SER A 106 -20.58 -0.12 -28.86
C SER A 106 -20.20 1.02 -29.81
N SER A 107 -20.36 2.29 -29.42
CA SER A 107 -20.06 3.43 -30.32
C SER A 107 -18.60 3.85 -30.19
N SER A 108 -17.91 4.02 -31.32
CA SER A 108 -16.57 4.63 -31.40
C SER A 108 -16.61 6.17 -31.47
N LEU A 109 -17.79 6.76 -31.67
CA LEU A 109 -18.00 8.20 -31.79
C LEU A 109 -18.94 8.66 -30.67
N THR A 110 -18.36 9.24 -29.64
CA THR A 110 -19.04 9.72 -28.43
C THR A 110 -19.06 11.23 -28.47
N LYS A 111 -20.25 11.81 -28.31
CA LYS A 111 -20.44 13.25 -28.24
C LYS A 111 -19.87 13.77 -26.91
N ASP A 112 -19.25 14.94 -26.94
CA ASP A 112 -18.82 15.63 -25.71
C ASP A 112 -20.04 15.97 -24.85
N GLN A 113 -19.91 15.81 -23.54
CA GLN A 113 -20.99 16.00 -22.57
C GLN A 113 -20.47 16.84 -21.40
N ARG A 114 -21.13 17.97 -21.13
CA ARG A 114 -20.71 18.90 -20.06
C ARG A 114 -21.84 19.25 -19.11
N LEU A 115 -21.64 19.03 -17.82
CA LEU A 115 -22.54 19.49 -16.75
C LEU A 115 -21.89 20.61 -15.95
N GLY A 116 -22.69 21.43 -15.27
CA GLY A 116 -22.19 22.36 -14.26
C GLY A 116 -22.12 21.67 -12.91
N ILE A 117 -22.92 22.18 -11.97
CA ILE A 117 -23.01 21.65 -10.61
C ILE A 117 -24.24 20.74 -10.48
N VAL A 118 -24.06 19.52 -9.97
CA VAL A 118 -25.16 18.57 -9.73
C VAL A 118 -25.07 18.02 -8.31
N TYR A 119 -26.17 18.09 -7.56
CA TYR A 119 -26.20 17.57 -6.19
C TYR A 119 -27.60 17.18 -5.73
N ASN A 120 -27.67 16.24 -4.79
CA ASN A 120 -28.90 15.78 -4.17
C ASN A 120 -29.16 16.51 -2.86
N ASN A 121 -30.33 17.13 -2.73
CA ASN A 121 -30.77 17.92 -1.56
C ASN A 121 -29.86 19.11 -1.17
N SER A 122 -28.66 18.83 -0.64
CA SER A 122 -27.64 19.77 -0.19
C SER A 122 -26.25 19.22 -0.42
N PHE A 123 -25.34 20.06 -0.92
CA PHE A 123 -23.95 19.67 -1.14
C PHE A 123 -23.25 19.29 0.18
N THR A 124 -22.53 18.18 0.19
CA THR A 124 -21.76 17.67 1.34
C THR A 124 -20.38 17.23 0.89
N LEU A 125 -19.39 17.36 1.77
CA LEU A 125 -18.03 16.81 1.57
C LEU A 125 -17.85 15.44 2.25
N LYS A 126 -18.92 14.88 2.82
CA LYS A 126 -18.91 13.56 3.47
C LYS A 126 -19.35 12.49 2.49
N PRO A 127 -18.44 11.70 1.89
CA PRO A 127 -18.81 10.67 0.92
C PRO A 127 -19.69 9.56 1.51
N SER A 128 -19.51 9.23 2.79
CA SER A 128 -20.17 8.11 3.48
C SER A 128 -21.69 8.23 3.59
N ILE A 129 -22.25 9.44 3.53
CA ILE A 129 -23.70 9.67 3.66
C ILE A 129 -24.44 9.69 2.32
N LEU A 130 -23.72 9.64 1.19
CA LEU A 130 -24.28 9.68 -0.15
C LEU A 130 -24.64 8.27 -0.62
N SER A 131 -25.93 7.91 -0.57
CA SER A 131 -26.42 6.59 -0.94
C SER A 131 -27.05 6.50 -2.34
N LEU A 132 -27.58 7.61 -2.86
CA LEU A 132 -28.16 7.69 -4.21
C LEU A 132 -27.23 8.50 -5.14
N PRO A 133 -26.84 7.95 -6.31
CA PRO A 133 -26.01 8.68 -7.25
C PRO A 133 -26.77 9.86 -7.84
N SER A 134 -26.11 11.01 -7.93
CA SER A 134 -26.68 12.17 -8.61
C SER A 134 -26.46 12.09 -10.11
N VAL A 135 -25.32 11.56 -10.51
CA VAL A 135 -25.01 11.29 -11.91
C VAL A 135 -24.61 9.84 -12.06
N LYS A 136 -25.27 9.12 -12.95
CA LYS A 136 -24.92 7.76 -13.35
C LYS A 136 -24.45 7.75 -14.80
N VAL A 137 -23.19 7.41 -15.01
CA VAL A 137 -22.61 7.18 -16.33
C VAL A 137 -22.61 5.69 -16.61
N TRP A 138 -23.00 5.30 -17.82
CA TRP A 138 -23.00 3.92 -18.29
C TRP A 138 -22.92 3.87 -19.81
N GLY A 139 -22.50 2.72 -20.35
CA GLY A 139 -22.45 2.46 -21.78
C GLY A 139 -21.69 3.52 -22.57
N SER A 140 -20.39 3.66 -22.34
CA SER A 140 -19.63 4.76 -22.94
C SER A 140 -18.21 4.35 -23.27
N LYS A 141 -17.85 4.39 -24.55
CA LYS A 141 -16.45 4.29 -25.00
C LYS A 141 -16.00 5.64 -25.49
N CYS A 142 -14.76 6.04 -25.23
CA CYS A 142 -14.19 7.31 -25.72
C CYS A 142 -14.97 8.57 -25.31
N LEU A 143 -15.76 8.53 -24.24
CA LEU A 143 -16.55 9.69 -23.78
C LEU A 143 -15.63 10.77 -23.22
N LYS A 144 -15.88 12.03 -23.57
CA LYS A 144 -15.32 13.18 -22.86
C LYS A 144 -16.41 13.78 -22.01
N PHE A 145 -16.32 13.56 -20.70
CA PHE A 145 -17.28 14.07 -19.74
C PHE A 145 -16.63 15.14 -18.86
N THR A 146 -17.16 16.36 -18.93
CA THR A 146 -16.71 17.48 -18.12
C THR A 146 -17.80 17.89 -17.14
N PHE A 147 -17.43 18.23 -15.92
CA PHE A 147 -18.35 18.76 -14.93
C PHE A 147 -17.65 19.73 -13.98
N ASP A 148 -18.40 20.63 -13.35
CA ASP A 148 -17.81 21.47 -12.30
C ASP A 148 -17.81 20.69 -10.98
N GLN A 149 -18.98 20.38 -10.45
CA GLN A 149 -19.12 19.69 -9.16
C GLN A 149 -20.23 18.63 -9.22
N ILE A 150 -19.93 17.43 -8.72
CA ILE A 150 -20.92 16.36 -8.55
C ILE A 150 -20.76 15.78 -7.15
N ASP A 151 -21.83 15.72 -6.36
CA ASP A 151 -21.76 15.06 -5.05
C ASP A 151 -21.51 13.54 -5.18
N TYR A 152 -22.27 12.83 -6.02
CA TYR A 152 -22.11 11.40 -6.23
C TYR A 152 -22.16 11.03 -7.71
N LEU A 153 -20.98 10.71 -8.27
CA LEU A 153 -20.78 10.18 -9.60
C LEU A 153 -20.63 8.65 -9.56
N LEU A 154 -21.55 7.93 -10.18
CA LEU A 154 -21.49 6.48 -10.34
C LEU A 154 -21.14 6.11 -11.78
N LEU A 155 -20.06 5.37 -11.97
CA LEU A 155 -19.77 4.64 -13.20
C LEU A 155 -20.35 3.24 -13.07
N TYR A 156 -21.33 2.92 -13.91
CA TYR A 156 -22.11 1.70 -13.81
C TYR A 156 -21.98 0.88 -15.10
N ALA A 157 -21.67 -0.40 -14.95
CA ALA A 157 -21.69 -1.37 -16.05
C ALA A 157 -22.78 -2.43 -15.78
N SER A 158 -23.58 -2.75 -16.79
CA SER A 158 -24.61 -3.80 -16.68
C SER A 158 -24.75 -4.54 -18.00
N THR A 159 -24.98 -5.85 -17.92
CA THR A 159 -25.22 -6.72 -19.08
C THR A 159 -26.66 -7.17 -19.18
N ASP A 160 -27.57 -6.52 -18.46
CA ASP A 160 -29.00 -6.78 -18.55
C ASP A 160 -29.45 -6.69 -20.02
N PRO A 161 -29.78 -7.81 -20.67
CA PRO A 161 -30.12 -7.81 -22.09
C PRO A 161 -31.49 -7.17 -22.35
N SER A 162 -32.34 -7.08 -21.32
CA SER A 162 -33.70 -6.55 -21.42
C SER A 162 -33.73 -5.03 -21.28
N VAL A 163 -32.76 -4.46 -20.58
CA VAL A 163 -32.71 -3.02 -20.32
C VAL A 163 -31.52 -2.34 -21.01
N TYR A 164 -30.37 -3.02 -21.13
CA TYR A 164 -29.10 -2.41 -21.51
C TYR A 164 -28.20 -3.29 -22.40
N PRO A 165 -28.66 -3.77 -23.57
CA PRO A 165 -27.96 -4.79 -24.36
C PRO A 165 -26.58 -4.37 -24.91
N ARG A 166 -26.21 -3.08 -24.80
CA ARG A 166 -24.93 -2.53 -25.29
C ARG A 166 -24.19 -1.66 -24.28
N ASP A 167 -24.58 -1.67 -23.01
CA ASP A 167 -24.02 -0.77 -21.98
C ASP A 167 -23.19 -1.51 -20.91
N SER A 168 -22.67 -2.68 -21.27
CA SER A 168 -21.82 -3.53 -20.45
C SER A 168 -20.46 -2.92 -20.12
N SER A 169 -20.12 -1.74 -20.67
CA SER A 169 -18.79 -1.17 -20.46
C SER A 169 -18.71 0.33 -20.49
N ILE A 170 -17.72 0.83 -19.74
CA ILE A 170 -17.21 2.19 -19.82
C ILE A 170 -15.70 2.11 -20.04
N SER A 171 -15.20 2.57 -21.19
CA SER A 171 -13.76 2.49 -21.46
C SER A 171 -13.21 3.62 -22.31
N TYR A 172 -11.90 3.83 -22.20
CA TYR A 172 -11.16 4.84 -22.99
C TYR A 172 -11.72 6.26 -22.83
N SER A 173 -12.47 6.52 -21.76
CA SER A 173 -13.17 7.78 -21.53
C SER A 173 -12.33 8.69 -20.65
N SER A 174 -12.53 9.99 -20.80
CA SER A 174 -11.89 11.03 -20.00
C SER A 174 -12.93 11.79 -19.18
N PHE A 175 -12.68 11.88 -17.88
CA PHE A 175 -13.51 12.57 -16.90
C PHE A 175 -12.73 13.77 -16.38
N THR A 176 -13.26 14.98 -16.50
CA THR A 176 -12.60 16.22 -16.06
C THR A 176 -13.55 17.02 -15.18
N GLY A 177 -13.09 17.43 -13.99
CA GLY A 177 -13.90 18.31 -13.16
C GLY A 177 -13.22 18.89 -11.94
N GLU A 178 -13.91 19.78 -11.21
CA GLU A 178 -13.34 20.44 -10.05
C GLU A 178 -13.50 19.61 -8.77
N LEU A 179 -14.67 19.02 -8.56
CA LEU A 179 -15.00 18.31 -7.33
C LEU A 179 -15.95 17.14 -7.56
N VAL A 180 -15.60 15.99 -7.00
CA VAL A 180 -16.52 14.88 -6.77
C VAL A 180 -16.52 14.51 -5.29
N THR A 181 -17.67 14.50 -4.62
CA THR A 181 -17.66 14.03 -3.22
C THR A 181 -17.46 12.52 -3.17
N ARG A 182 -18.24 11.75 -3.91
CA ARG A 182 -18.11 10.28 -4.03
C ARG A 182 -18.06 9.86 -5.48
N LEU A 183 -17.00 9.15 -5.85
CA LEU A 183 -16.86 8.46 -7.13
C LEU A 183 -16.96 6.95 -6.89
N GLU A 184 -17.94 6.30 -7.51
CA GLU A 184 -18.12 4.85 -7.38
C GLU A 184 -18.03 4.16 -8.74
N PHE A 185 -17.37 3.01 -8.78
CA PHE A 185 -17.40 2.06 -9.87
C PHE A 185 -18.19 0.87 -9.38
N ASN A 186 -19.17 0.44 -10.17
CA ASN A 186 -19.99 -0.70 -9.79
C ASN A 186 -20.55 -1.43 -11.01
N THR A 187 -20.95 -2.66 -10.75
CA THR A 187 -21.55 -3.58 -11.71
C THR A 187 -22.94 -3.97 -11.26
N ASP A 188 -23.79 -4.41 -12.18
CA ASP A 188 -25.09 -4.99 -11.86
C ASP A 188 -24.92 -6.38 -11.24
N SER A 189 -25.07 -6.47 -9.92
CA SER A 189 -24.88 -7.73 -9.18
C SER A 189 -25.84 -8.86 -9.58
N ARG A 190 -26.95 -8.54 -10.26
CA ARG A 190 -27.89 -9.54 -10.78
C ARG A 190 -27.30 -10.35 -11.93
N TYR A 191 -26.29 -9.81 -12.59
CA TYR A 191 -25.62 -10.41 -13.72
C TYR A 191 -24.13 -10.50 -13.37
N GLU A 192 -23.68 -11.68 -12.97
CA GLU A 192 -22.24 -11.92 -12.84
C GLU A 192 -21.56 -11.77 -14.20
N ASN A 193 -20.26 -11.48 -14.21
CA ASN A 193 -19.50 -11.49 -15.45
C ASN A 193 -19.72 -12.81 -16.17
N GLY A 194 -20.22 -12.75 -17.40
CA GLY A 194 -20.35 -13.95 -18.21
C GLY A 194 -19.00 -14.66 -18.31
N GLN A 195 -18.99 -16.00 -18.40
CA GLN A 195 -17.80 -16.82 -18.68
C GLN A 195 -17.16 -16.53 -20.06
N GLU A 196 -17.55 -15.44 -20.72
CA GLU A 196 -17.11 -15.08 -22.05
C GLU A 196 -15.70 -14.49 -22.01
N ALA A 197 -14.84 -14.98 -22.90
CA ALA A 197 -13.49 -14.45 -23.05
C ALA A 197 -13.50 -12.95 -23.38
N ASP A 198 -12.57 -12.20 -22.78
CA ASP A 198 -12.40 -10.76 -23.05
C ASP A 198 -12.28 -10.50 -24.57
N GLY A 199 -13.15 -9.66 -25.14
CA GLY A 199 -13.14 -9.35 -26.57
C GLY A 199 -14.37 -8.62 -27.12
N PRO A 200 -14.39 -8.23 -28.41
CA PRO A 200 -15.55 -7.65 -29.06
C PRO A 200 -16.74 -8.63 -29.02
N GLY A 201 -17.79 -8.29 -28.28
CA GLY A 201 -18.97 -9.14 -28.08
C GLY A 201 -19.10 -9.71 -26.66
N SER A 202 -18.05 -9.60 -25.83
CA SER A 202 -18.09 -10.01 -24.43
C SER A 202 -19.14 -9.23 -23.63
N ARG A 203 -19.91 -9.98 -22.83
CA ARG A 203 -20.81 -9.50 -21.80
C ARG A 203 -20.14 -9.38 -20.43
N SER A 204 -18.84 -9.11 -20.36
CA SER A 204 -18.21 -8.70 -19.11
C SER A 204 -18.63 -7.27 -18.75
N GLN A 205 -18.74 -6.96 -17.46
CA GLN A 205 -19.16 -5.65 -16.96
C GLN A 205 -17.95 -4.79 -16.58
N TRP A 206 -17.28 -4.23 -17.58
CA TRP A 206 -15.94 -3.65 -17.39
C TRP A 206 -15.93 -2.11 -17.43
N ILE A 207 -15.17 -1.52 -16.51
CA ILE A 207 -14.95 -0.06 -16.41
C ILE A 207 -13.44 0.11 -16.40
N ASN A 208 -12.85 0.27 -17.58
CA ASN A 208 -11.40 0.10 -17.76
C ASN A 208 -10.78 1.20 -18.62
N SER A 209 -9.50 1.46 -18.40
CA SER A 209 -8.69 2.34 -19.25
C SER A 209 -9.29 3.75 -19.38
N ASN A 210 -9.93 4.23 -18.32
CA ASN A 210 -10.44 5.60 -18.25
C ASN A 210 -9.43 6.53 -17.57
N PHE A 211 -9.50 7.81 -17.92
CA PHE A 211 -8.62 8.85 -17.39
C PHE A 211 -9.41 9.86 -16.57
N PHE A 212 -8.94 10.16 -15.37
CA PHE A 212 -9.60 11.08 -14.44
C PHE A 212 -8.69 12.26 -14.15
N TYR A 213 -9.18 13.45 -14.49
CA TYR A 213 -8.58 14.77 -14.25
C TYR A 213 -9.51 15.57 -13.34
N ILE A 214 -9.74 15.05 -12.13
CA ILE A 214 -10.65 15.64 -11.16
C ILE A 214 -9.82 16.25 -10.04
N SER A 215 -9.97 17.55 -9.80
CA SER A 215 -9.09 18.29 -8.88
C SER A 215 -9.24 17.82 -7.43
N ARG A 216 -10.48 17.59 -6.97
CA ARG A 216 -10.80 17.15 -5.61
C ARG A 216 -11.75 15.95 -5.63
N ILE A 217 -11.40 14.89 -4.91
CA ILE A 217 -12.26 13.72 -4.72
C ILE A 217 -12.25 13.34 -3.25
N MET A 218 -13.41 13.24 -2.58
CA MET A 218 -13.41 12.89 -1.15
C MET A 218 -13.39 11.36 -0.95
N GLY A 219 -14.20 10.61 -1.71
CA GLY A 219 -14.27 9.16 -1.63
C GLY A 219 -14.23 8.49 -3.00
N ILE A 220 -13.42 7.44 -3.12
CA ILE A 220 -13.38 6.58 -4.32
C ILE A 220 -13.68 5.15 -3.89
N ASP A 221 -14.73 4.57 -4.47
CA ASP A 221 -15.09 3.16 -4.34
C ASP A 221 -14.89 2.44 -5.68
N ILE A 222 -14.07 1.40 -5.72
CA ILE A 222 -14.00 0.47 -6.83
C ILE A 222 -14.45 -0.91 -6.34
N LYS A 223 -15.67 -1.27 -6.73
CA LYS A 223 -16.33 -2.51 -6.32
C LYS A 223 -17.11 -3.10 -7.49
N GLY A 224 -17.79 -4.20 -7.23
CA GLY A 224 -18.56 -4.93 -8.23
C GLY A 224 -17.96 -6.30 -8.49
N SER A 225 -18.52 -7.00 -9.48
CA SER A 225 -18.15 -8.37 -9.84
C SER A 225 -16.94 -8.43 -10.78
N TYR A 226 -16.57 -7.31 -11.43
CA TYR A 226 -15.46 -7.22 -12.38
C TYR A 226 -14.27 -6.46 -11.79
N GLN A 227 -13.07 -6.78 -12.26
CA GLN A 227 -11.82 -6.24 -11.71
C GLN A 227 -11.54 -4.76 -12.00
N HIS A 228 -12.30 -4.12 -12.90
CA HIS A 228 -12.18 -2.70 -13.28
C HIS A 228 -10.72 -2.21 -13.44
N ASN A 229 -10.17 -2.36 -14.64
CA ASN A 229 -8.73 -2.41 -14.84
C ASN A 229 -8.15 -1.16 -15.53
N GLY A 230 -6.94 -0.77 -15.14
CA GLY A 230 -6.14 0.20 -15.90
C GLY A 230 -6.71 1.62 -15.92
N ASN A 231 -7.57 1.98 -14.95
CA ASN A 231 -8.03 3.35 -14.80
C ASN A 231 -6.92 4.21 -14.18
N VAL A 232 -6.80 5.46 -14.65
CA VAL A 232 -5.70 6.34 -14.23
C VAL A 232 -6.24 7.67 -13.72
N PHE A 233 -5.84 8.03 -12.51
CA PHE A 233 -6.16 9.29 -11.85
C PHE A 233 -4.93 10.19 -11.82
N TYR A 234 -5.09 11.45 -12.23
CA TYR A 234 -3.99 12.42 -12.29
C TYR A 234 -4.22 13.58 -11.34
N ASN A 235 -3.25 13.82 -10.45
CA ASN A 235 -3.15 15.03 -9.62
C ASN A 235 -4.40 15.33 -8.77
N SER A 236 -5.20 14.30 -8.43
CA SER A 236 -6.38 14.48 -7.60
C SER A 236 -5.99 14.72 -6.14
N THR A 237 -6.78 15.55 -5.46
CA THR A 237 -6.67 15.78 -4.02
C THR A 237 -7.71 14.95 -3.28
N LEU A 238 -7.25 14.03 -2.43
CA LEU A 238 -8.07 13.39 -1.40
C LEU A 238 -8.06 14.29 -0.17
N GLU A 239 -9.14 15.05 -0.01
CA GLU A 239 -9.28 16.13 0.98
C GLU A 239 -10.25 15.69 2.09
N THR A 240 -10.01 16.13 3.33
CA THR A 240 -10.76 15.79 4.57
C THR A 240 -10.31 14.52 5.31
N THR A 241 -10.61 14.46 6.62
CA THR A 241 -10.36 13.30 7.49
C THR A 241 -11.27 12.10 7.21
N GLU A 242 -12.36 12.32 6.46
CA GLU A 242 -13.28 11.27 6.04
C GLU A 242 -12.92 10.73 4.65
N ALA A 243 -11.87 11.27 4.00
CA ALA A 243 -11.49 10.85 2.67
C ALA A 243 -11.01 9.40 2.64
N TYR A 244 -11.33 8.71 1.55
CA TYR A 244 -10.96 7.32 1.38
C TYR A 244 -10.73 6.92 -0.08
N LEU A 245 -9.92 5.88 -0.23
CA LEU A 245 -9.73 5.11 -1.45
C LEU A 245 -9.97 3.64 -1.10
N ASN A 246 -11.09 3.10 -1.56
CA ASN A 246 -11.54 1.75 -1.25
C ASN A 246 -11.61 0.93 -2.54
N LEU A 247 -10.69 -0.02 -2.72
CA LEU A 247 -10.71 -0.98 -3.82
C LEU A 247 -11.08 -2.35 -3.25
N GLU A 248 -12.35 -2.71 -3.41
CA GLU A 248 -12.85 -4.08 -3.17
C GLU A 248 -12.43 -5.01 -4.31
N VAL A 249 -12.27 -4.48 -5.52
CA VAL A 249 -11.74 -5.12 -6.72
C VAL A 249 -10.87 -4.11 -7.47
N GLY A 250 -9.98 -4.55 -8.36
CA GLY A 250 -9.07 -3.61 -9.02
C GLY A 250 -7.82 -4.26 -9.59
N ASN A 251 -7.58 -4.18 -10.90
CA ASN A 251 -6.29 -4.57 -11.49
C ASN A 251 -5.59 -3.40 -12.18
N LYS A 252 -4.34 -3.13 -11.78
CA LYS A 252 -3.46 -2.12 -12.43
C LYS A 252 -4.07 -0.73 -12.54
N ASN A 253 -4.93 -0.33 -11.61
CA ASN A 253 -5.35 1.07 -11.51
C ASN A 253 -4.20 1.91 -10.97
N VAL A 254 -4.09 3.15 -11.43
CA VAL A 254 -2.96 4.02 -11.12
C VAL A 254 -3.47 5.37 -10.62
N PHE A 255 -3.05 5.75 -9.42
CA PHE A 255 -3.33 7.05 -8.81
C PHE A 255 -2.01 7.81 -8.76
N LEU A 256 -1.82 8.71 -9.72
CA LEU A 256 -0.56 9.43 -9.91
C LEU A 256 -0.62 10.79 -9.26
N ASN A 257 0.45 11.11 -8.54
CA ASN A 257 0.68 12.42 -7.95
C ASN A 257 -0.46 12.93 -7.05
N ILE A 258 -1.13 12.03 -6.33
CA ILE A 258 -2.26 12.43 -5.48
C ILE A 258 -1.80 13.28 -4.30
N ARG A 259 -2.57 14.30 -3.97
CA ARG A 259 -2.42 15.06 -2.72
C ARG A 259 -3.31 14.40 -1.66
N THR A 260 -2.75 14.10 -0.50
CA THR A 260 -3.49 13.46 0.60
C THR A 260 -3.50 14.36 1.83
N GLU A 261 -4.63 15.02 2.09
CA GLU A 261 -4.87 15.78 3.32
C GLU A 261 -5.67 14.95 4.33
N GLY A 262 -5.49 15.18 5.63
CA GLY A 262 -6.33 14.53 6.66
C GLY A 262 -6.10 13.03 6.86
N TYR A 263 -5.05 12.45 6.28
CA TYR A 263 -4.70 11.02 6.37
C TYR A 263 -5.80 10.08 5.83
N PRO A 264 -6.08 10.11 4.51
CA PRO A 264 -7.15 9.32 3.92
C PRO A 264 -6.95 7.83 4.18
N LYS A 265 -8.07 7.11 4.32
CA LYS A 265 -8.07 5.66 4.50
C LYS A 265 -7.91 4.98 3.15
N ILE A 266 -6.88 4.15 3.00
CA ILE A 266 -6.64 3.36 1.80
C ILE A 266 -6.88 1.89 2.14
N PHE A 267 -7.83 1.27 1.45
CA PHE A 267 -8.11 -0.15 1.58
C PHE A 267 -7.99 -0.84 0.22
N LEU A 268 -7.14 -1.85 0.15
CA LEU A 268 -6.96 -2.72 -1.01
C LEU A 268 -7.31 -4.15 -0.57
N SER A 269 -8.40 -4.70 -1.10
CA SER A 269 -8.86 -6.04 -0.72
C SER A 269 -7.96 -7.15 -1.31
N ALA A 270 -8.20 -8.40 -0.89
CA ALA A 270 -7.54 -9.57 -1.46
C ALA A 270 -7.83 -9.80 -2.95
N SER A 271 -8.88 -9.17 -3.50
CA SER A 271 -9.24 -9.25 -4.91
C SER A 271 -8.59 -8.14 -5.76
N THR A 272 -7.58 -7.44 -5.23
CA THR A 272 -6.86 -6.37 -5.95
C THR A 272 -5.45 -6.81 -6.36
N ILE A 273 -5.00 -6.40 -7.56
CA ILE A 273 -3.69 -6.77 -8.09
C ILE A 273 -2.99 -5.59 -8.77
N GLY A 274 -1.73 -5.33 -8.41
CA GLY A 274 -0.85 -4.45 -9.20
C GLY A 274 -1.27 -2.99 -9.25
N ASN A 275 -2.12 -2.52 -8.33
CA ASN A 275 -2.54 -1.13 -8.29
C ASN A 275 -1.40 -0.24 -7.74
N ILE A 276 -1.27 0.98 -8.27
CA ILE A 276 -0.23 1.92 -7.85
C ILE A 276 -0.90 3.17 -7.29
N ILE A 277 -0.57 3.52 -6.06
CA ILE A 277 -0.99 4.75 -5.40
C ILE A 277 0.26 5.56 -5.04
N GLU A 278 0.46 6.68 -5.72
CA GLU A 278 1.61 7.55 -5.56
C GLU A 278 1.19 8.95 -5.07
N ARG A 279 1.62 9.34 -3.88
CA ARG A 279 1.37 10.70 -3.36
C ARG A 279 2.52 11.67 -3.61
N THR A 280 2.18 12.94 -3.81
CA THR A 280 3.13 14.06 -3.94
C THR A 280 3.27 14.92 -2.70
N TRP A 281 2.23 15.00 -1.87
CA TRP A 281 2.19 15.92 -0.72
C TRP A 281 1.75 15.19 0.55
N PHE A 282 2.29 15.64 1.68
CA PHE A 282 1.98 15.17 3.04
C PHE A 282 1.99 16.37 4.00
N SER A 283 1.21 16.29 5.07
CA SER A 283 1.04 17.40 6.01
C SER A 283 2.18 17.53 7.04
N THR A 284 2.96 16.47 7.27
CA THR A 284 4.02 16.45 8.29
C THR A 284 5.25 15.67 7.83
N GLU A 285 6.46 16.13 8.16
CA GLU A 285 7.72 15.44 7.83
C GLU A 285 7.78 14.00 8.39
N ALA A 286 7.10 13.73 9.50
CA ALA A 286 6.97 12.39 10.09
C ALA A 286 6.27 11.37 9.16
N THR A 287 5.55 11.86 8.15
CA THR A 287 4.82 11.02 7.20
C THR A 287 5.36 11.12 5.79
N VAL A 288 6.58 11.62 5.55
CA VAL A 288 7.16 11.74 4.18
C VAL A 288 7.11 10.40 3.43
N LEU A 289 7.41 9.30 4.12
CA LEU A 289 7.58 7.98 3.52
C LEU A 289 6.45 6.98 3.81
N SER A 290 5.61 7.25 4.81
CA SER A 290 4.54 6.34 5.22
C SER A 290 3.16 6.91 4.93
N PHE A 291 2.25 6.07 4.43
CA PHE A 291 0.82 6.34 4.47
C PHE A 291 0.28 5.71 5.76
N PRO A 292 -0.18 6.51 6.74
CA PRO A 292 -0.49 5.99 8.07
C PRO A 292 -1.75 5.09 8.13
N ASN A 293 -2.60 5.12 7.11
CA ASN A 293 -3.89 4.41 7.09
C ASN A 293 -4.04 3.52 5.84
N VAL A 294 -3.11 2.59 5.63
CA VAL A 294 -3.16 1.62 4.52
C VAL A 294 -3.40 0.22 5.06
N THR A 295 -4.43 -0.43 4.53
CA THR A 295 -4.63 -1.87 4.64
C THR A 295 -4.54 -2.45 3.24
N ASP A 296 -3.53 -3.27 2.98
CA ASP A 296 -3.33 -3.95 1.70
C ASP A 296 -3.34 -5.46 1.90
N LEU A 297 -4.41 -6.10 1.41
CA LEU A 297 -4.61 -7.54 1.42
C LEU A 297 -4.40 -8.14 0.02
N GLY A 298 -4.15 -7.31 -0.99
CA GLY A 298 -4.01 -7.72 -2.38
C GLY A 298 -2.60 -8.16 -2.74
N VAL A 299 -2.35 -8.29 -4.04
CA VAL A 299 -1.09 -8.83 -4.57
C VAL A 299 -0.39 -7.81 -5.46
N LEU A 300 0.90 -7.57 -5.24
CA LEU A 300 1.73 -6.65 -6.04
C LEU A 300 1.22 -5.19 -6.09
N ASN A 301 0.32 -4.81 -5.20
CA ASN A 301 -0.05 -3.41 -5.04
C ASN A 301 1.14 -2.61 -4.51
N LYS A 302 1.15 -1.31 -4.82
CA LYS A 302 2.19 -0.38 -4.38
C LYS A 302 1.56 0.90 -3.90
N VAL A 303 1.72 1.19 -2.62
CA VAL A 303 1.39 2.49 -2.02
C VAL A 303 2.69 3.18 -1.65
N THR A 304 3.01 4.31 -2.28
CA THR A 304 4.32 4.96 -2.18
C THR A 304 4.22 6.48 -2.30
N SER A 305 5.29 7.18 -1.93
CA SER A 305 5.43 8.62 -2.18
C SER A 305 6.43 8.87 -3.30
N VAL A 306 6.22 9.93 -4.08
CA VAL A 306 7.21 10.43 -5.07
C VAL A 306 8.58 10.68 -4.45
N HIS A 307 8.66 10.96 -3.14
CA HIS A 307 9.93 11.16 -2.46
C HIS A 307 10.67 9.83 -2.31
N GLU A 308 9.97 8.76 -1.93
CA GLU A 308 10.58 7.42 -1.79
C GLU A 308 11.10 6.91 -3.14
N THR A 309 10.37 7.14 -4.24
CA THR A 309 10.77 6.70 -5.58
C THR A 309 11.96 7.48 -6.13
N ARG A 310 12.25 8.67 -5.60
CA ARG A 310 13.39 9.51 -6.00
C ARG A 310 14.59 9.38 -5.07
N MET A 311 14.44 8.77 -3.90
CA MET A 311 15.54 8.53 -2.99
C MET A 311 16.37 7.32 -3.41
N HIS A 312 17.69 7.47 -3.36
CA HIS A 312 18.63 6.36 -3.40
C HIS A 312 18.59 5.60 -2.08
N LYS A 313 18.56 4.26 -2.15
CA LYS A 313 18.54 3.37 -0.99
C LYS A 313 19.94 2.76 -0.81
N TYR A 314 20.62 3.10 0.28
CA TYR A 314 21.91 2.56 0.65
C TYR A 314 21.76 1.65 1.85
N THR A 315 22.11 0.37 1.71
CA THR A 315 22.14 -0.56 2.83
C THR A 315 23.33 -0.21 3.72
N ILE A 316 23.08 0.35 4.91
CA ILE A 316 24.14 0.68 5.87
C ILE A 316 24.52 -0.57 6.66
N LEU A 317 23.52 -1.38 7.00
CA LEU A 317 23.70 -2.58 7.79
C LEU A 317 22.68 -3.61 7.37
N ARG A 318 23.15 -4.82 7.04
CA ARG A 318 22.28 -5.96 6.79
C ARG A 318 22.84 -7.17 7.50
N HIS A 319 21.95 -7.84 8.21
CA HIS A 319 22.19 -9.10 8.87
C HIS A 319 21.23 -10.13 8.32
N ASP A 320 21.77 -11.25 7.86
CA ASP A 320 21.00 -12.38 7.38
C ASP A 320 21.37 -13.63 8.17
N ALA A 321 20.45 -14.14 9.01
CA ALA A 321 20.68 -15.32 9.83
C ALA A 321 21.12 -16.56 9.04
N ARG A 322 20.92 -16.58 7.71
CA ARG A 322 21.31 -17.67 6.81
C ARG A 322 22.78 -17.65 6.43
N ILE A 323 23.41 -16.47 6.41
CA ILE A 323 24.75 -16.24 5.87
C ILE A 323 25.67 -15.64 6.95
N ASP A 324 25.14 -14.69 7.72
CA ASP A 324 25.85 -14.10 8.82
C ASP A 324 25.85 -15.02 10.03
N THR A 325 26.98 -15.04 10.73
CA THR A 325 27.23 -15.78 11.97
C THR A 325 26.47 -15.24 13.18
N ILE A 326 25.39 -14.50 12.95
CA ILE A 326 24.73 -13.71 13.98
C ILE A 326 23.89 -14.62 14.86
N PHE A 327 24.28 -14.56 16.13
CA PHE A 327 23.72 -15.14 17.33
C PHE A 327 22.34 -15.82 17.17
N ASN A 328 22.34 -17.16 17.11
CA ASN A 328 21.15 -18.00 17.14
C ASN A 328 20.68 -18.35 18.58
N GLY A 329 20.95 -17.48 19.55
CA GLY A 329 20.67 -17.83 20.96
C GLY A 329 21.76 -18.70 21.61
N GLN A 330 22.91 -18.89 20.95
CA GLN A 330 23.98 -19.80 21.40
C GLN A 330 25.34 -19.10 21.31
N PRO A 331 26.22 -19.28 22.31
CA PRO A 331 27.57 -18.75 22.25
C PRO A 331 28.33 -19.42 21.09
N LEU A 332 28.65 -18.59 20.09
CA LEU A 332 29.60 -18.79 18.99
C LEU A 332 29.02 -19.16 17.62
N ASN A 333 29.56 -18.46 16.61
CA ASN A 333 29.54 -18.70 15.17
C ASN A 333 28.89 -20.02 14.73
N MET A 334 27.58 -20.03 14.50
CA MET A 334 26.96 -21.10 13.73
C MET A 334 27.08 -20.80 12.24
N GLY A 335 28.20 -21.19 11.67
CA GLY A 335 28.36 -21.28 10.23
C GLY A 335 27.51 -22.41 9.65
N SER A 336 26.53 -22.07 8.83
CA SER A 336 26.03 -22.88 7.70
C SER A 336 25.16 -24.15 7.91
N ASN A 337 24.93 -24.71 9.11
CA ASN A 337 24.25 -26.04 9.20
C ASN A 337 22.97 -26.19 10.06
N LEU A 338 22.44 -25.13 10.70
CA LEU A 338 21.01 -25.17 11.06
C LEU A 338 20.18 -25.14 9.79
N ASN A 339 19.04 -25.85 9.75
CA ASN A 339 18.08 -25.69 8.65
C ASN A 339 17.83 -24.18 8.46
N VAL A 340 18.04 -23.71 7.23
CA VAL A 340 17.99 -22.29 6.85
C VAL A 340 16.68 -21.64 7.30
N SER A 341 15.60 -22.42 7.40
CA SER A 341 14.29 -21.96 7.87
C SER A 341 14.25 -21.57 9.35
N ARG A 342 15.13 -22.10 10.20
CA ARG A 342 15.09 -21.96 11.67
C ARG A 342 16.11 -21.00 12.25
N ARG A 343 17.02 -20.45 11.43
CA ARG A 343 18.05 -19.52 11.91
C ARG A 343 17.46 -18.14 12.17
N LYS A 344 17.65 -17.62 13.37
CA LYS A 344 17.19 -16.33 13.87
C LYS A 344 18.32 -15.50 14.47
N ILE A 345 18.12 -14.19 14.49
CA ILE A 345 19.00 -13.23 15.15
C ILE A 345 18.45 -12.98 16.57
N SER A 346 19.07 -13.53 17.62
CA SER A 346 18.56 -13.40 19.00
C SER A 346 19.66 -13.13 20.03
N SER A 347 19.33 -13.16 21.33
CA SER A 347 20.28 -13.19 22.45
C SER A 347 19.73 -14.05 23.60
N ILE A 348 20.57 -14.57 24.49
CA ILE A 348 20.13 -15.14 25.78
C ILE A 348 20.02 -14.06 26.87
N LEU A 349 20.54 -12.86 26.61
CA LEU A 349 20.47 -11.70 27.50
C LEU A 349 19.71 -10.55 26.83
N PRO A 350 18.92 -9.78 27.60
CA PRO A 350 18.34 -8.54 27.10
C PRO A 350 19.42 -7.48 26.84
N TYR A 351 19.16 -6.53 25.94
CA TYR A 351 20.06 -5.40 25.61
C TYR A 351 21.46 -5.81 25.12
N GLN A 352 21.63 -6.98 24.52
CA GLN A 352 22.92 -7.39 23.98
C GLN A 352 23.16 -6.70 22.64
N PHE A 353 24.36 -6.15 22.45
CA PHE A 353 24.78 -5.62 21.14
C PHE A 353 24.82 -6.74 20.10
N ILE A 354 24.16 -6.50 18.97
CA ILE A 354 24.22 -7.34 17.78
C ILE A 354 25.33 -6.81 16.85
N SER A 355 25.38 -5.49 16.69
CA SER A 355 26.29 -4.82 15.78
C SER A 355 26.26 -3.31 15.96
N LYS A 356 27.32 -2.65 15.52
CA LYS A 356 27.40 -1.19 15.40
C LYS A 356 28.01 -0.83 14.04
N THR A 357 27.58 0.25 13.42
CA THR A 357 28.20 0.77 12.20
C THR A 357 29.39 1.65 12.57
N ASN A 358 30.33 1.81 11.64
CA ASN A 358 31.22 2.97 11.70
C ASN A 358 30.41 4.26 11.63
N VAL A 359 31.06 5.37 12.01
CA VAL A 359 30.47 6.70 11.87
C VAL A 359 30.41 7.07 10.38
N PHE A 360 29.25 7.51 9.92
CA PHE A 360 29.02 7.92 8.53
C PHE A 360 28.25 9.23 8.44
N GLU A 361 28.46 9.95 7.34
CA GLU A 361 27.86 11.26 7.13
C GLU A 361 26.36 11.14 6.84
N ILE A 362 25.57 11.99 7.48
CA ILE A 362 24.14 12.14 7.21
C ILE A 362 23.84 13.56 6.71
N ALA A 363 22.96 13.68 5.72
CA ALA A 363 22.44 14.96 5.27
C ALA A 363 21.09 15.31 5.92
N PRO A 364 20.75 16.61 5.96
CA PRO A 364 19.43 17.15 6.25
C PRO A 364 18.20 16.34 5.80
N THR A 365 18.24 15.82 4.58
CA THR A 365 17.11 15.15 3.91
C THR A 365 17.16 13.64 4.02
N ASP A 366 18.18 13.08 4.66
CA ASP A 366 18.37 11.66 4.73
C ASP A 366 17.44 11.05 5.78
N ILE A 367 16.95 9.85 5.48
CA ILE A 367 16.03 9.11 6.35
C ILE A 367 16.63 7.72 6.59
N ILE A 368 16.71 7.32 7.84
CA ILE A 368 17.17 5.99 8.22
C ILE A 368 15.94 5.11 8.39
N ASN A 369 15.87 4.03 7.62
CA ASN A 369 14.86 2.99 7.75
C ASN A 369 15.43 1.79 8.49
N PHE A 370 14.72 1.34 9.51
CA PHE A 370 14.96 0.13 10.27
C PHE A 370 13.86 -0.88 9.95
N TYR A 371 14.27 -2.05 9.52
CA TYR A 371 13.37 -3.12 9.13
C TYR A 371 13.89 -4.47 9.63
N CYS A 372 12.97 -5.35 10.03
CA CYS A 372 13.28 -6.75 10.28
C CYS A 372 12.19 -7.66 9.73
N ASP A 373 12.58 -8.87 9.34
CA ASP A 373 11.66 -9.90 8.83
C ASP A 373 11.59 -11.06 9.82
N THR A 374 10.39 -11.52 10.19
CA THR A 374 10.19 -12.56 11.22
C THR A 374 10.23 -13.97 10.63
N ILE A 375 10.61 -14.95 11.45
CA ILE A 375 10.64 -16.38 11.07
C ILE A 375 9.34 -17.09 11.44
N SER A 376 8.58 -16.55 12.39
CA SER A 376 7.35 -17.15 12.90
C SER A 376 6.23 -16.12 12.95
N ASP A 377 5.01 -16.57 13.28
CA ASP A 377 3.85 -15.70 13.43
C ASP A 377 3.96 -14.71 14.62
N VAL A 378 5.04 -14.81 15.41
CA VAL A 378 5.35 -13.87 16.48
C VAL A 378 6.09 -12.66 15.89
N VAL A 379 5.57 -11.47 16.17
CA VAL A 379 6.19 -10.20 15.77
C VAL A 379 7.59 -10.07 16.35
N SER A 380 8.59 -9.91 15.48
CA SER A 380 9.96 -9.65 15.93
C SER A 380 10.10 -8.22 16.44
N LYS A 381 10.93 -8.04 17.47
CA LYS A 381 11.23 -6.72 18.05
C LYS A 381 12.70 -6.60 18.43
N TYR A 382 13.30 -5.45 18.07
CA TYR A 382 14.69 -5.11 18.36
C TYR A 382 14.82 -3.66 18.80
N ILE A 383 16.00 -3.33 19.34
CA ILE A 383 16.37 -2.00 19.76
C ILE A 383 17.39 -1.42 18.78
N ALA A 384 17.20 -0.17 18.41
CA ALA A 384 18.18 0.62 17.68
C ALA A 384 18.65 1.79 18.55
N ARG A 385 19.96 1.99 18.63
CA ARG A 385 20.60 3.20 19.18
C ARG A 385 21.26 3.96 18.05
N VAL A 386 21.01 5.26 17.99
CA VAL A 386 21.66 6.15 17.03
C VAL A 386 22.49 7.16 17.81
N TYR A 387 23.79 7.14 17.56
CA TYR A 387 24.78 8.06 18.12
C TYR A 387 25.00 9.19 17.13
N PHE A 388 25.17 10.41 17.63
CA PHE A 388 25.26 11.60 16.80
C PHE A 388 26.56 12.34 17.03
N TYR A 389 27.17 12.80 15.95
CA TYR A 389 28.44 13.50 15.96
C TYR A 389 28.35 14.80 15.17
N ASP A 390 29.08 15.81 15.65
CA ASP A 390 29.20 17.10 15.00
C ASP A 390 30.14 17.05 13.79
N LYS A 391 30.32 18.20 13.11
CA LYS A 391 31.19 18.32 11.94
C LYS A 391 32.67 17.99 12.23
N ASP A 392 33.08 18.07 13.49
CA ASP A 392 34.45 17.84 13.95
C ASP A 392 34.60 16.43 14.56
N MET A 393 33.58 15.56 14.38
CA MET A 393 33.49 14.18 14.87
C MET A 393 33.42 14.05 16.41
N ASN A 394 33.06 15.11 17.11
CA ASN A 394 32.78 15.02 18.55
C ASN A 394 31.37 14.49 18.78
N LEU A 395 31.21 13.66 19.81
CA LEU A 395 29.91 13.12 20.21
C LEU A 395 29.00 14.24 20.76
N CYS A 396 27.80 14.38 20.21
CA CYS A 396 26.83 15.40 20.65
C CYS A 396 26.12 14.94 21.93
N THR A 397 26.47 15.48 23.09
CA THR A 397 25.88 15.11 24.40
C THR A 397 24.58 15.84 24.75
N ASP A 398 24.25 16.89 24.02
CA ASP A 398 23.12 17.79 24.29
C ASP A 398 21.91 17.52 23.38
N ILE A 399 21.63 16.25 23.10
CA ILE A 399 20.53 15.82 22.23
C ILE A 399 19.17 16.14 22.89
N GLU A 400 18.25 16.69 22.10
CA GLU A 400 16.88 17.03 22.52
C GLU A 400 15.83 16.20 21.74
N GLU A 401 14.63 16.01 22.31
CA GLU A 401 13.59 15.17 21.70
C GLU A 401 13.04 15.73 20.40
N ASP A 402 13.01 17.07 20.26
CA ASP A 402 12.52 17.76 19.07
C ASP A 402 13.55 17.82 17.93
N TRP A 403 14.71 17.18 18.10
CA TRP A 403 15.72 17.06 17.05
C TRP A 403 15.38 15.98 16.02
N PHE A 404 14.34 15.18 16.25
CA PHE A 404 14.03 14.03 15.40
C PHE A 404 12.55 13.90 15.12
N TYR A 405 12.25 13.30 13.97
CA TYR A 405 10.91 12.79 13.68
C TYR A 405 10.94 11.26 13.70
N SER A 406 10.35 10.68 14.75
CA SER A 406 10.05 9.26 14.81
C SER A 406 9.00 8.95 15.88
N VAL A 407 8.11 8.00 15.59
CA VAL A 407 7.12 7.52 16.57
C VAL A 407 7.72 6.49 17.54
N ASN A 408 8.78 5.79 17.11
CA ASN A 408 9.31 4.64 17.85
C ASN A 408 10.65 4.92 18.58
N PHE A 409 11.29 6.06 18.31
CA PHE A 409 12.48 6.52 19.02
C PHE A 409 12.08 7.59 20.03
N LYS A 410 12.07 7.23 21.31
CA LYS A 410 11.57 8.11 22.39
C LYS A 410 12.52 8.25 23.58
N LYS A 411 13.58 7.44 23.66
CA LYS A 411 14.45 7.43 24.84
C LYS A 411 15.78 8.06 24.48
N ILE A 412 16.08 9.20 25.09
CA ILE A 412 17.38 9.87 24.97
C ILE A 412 18.22 9.51 26.17
N ASN A 413 19.41 8.96 25.93
CA ASN A 413 20.44 8.87 26.96
C ASN A 413 21.44 10.01 26.75
N LYS A 414 21.32 11.08 27.55
CA LYS A 414 22.18 12.27 27.44
C LYS A 414 23.62 11.99 27.86
N LEU A 415 23.84 11.06 28.79
CA LEU A 415 25.18 10.71 29.27
C LEU A 415 25.97 9.95 28.19
N GLU A 416 25.31 9.03 27.50
CA GLU A 416 25.93 8.20 26.46
C GLU A 416 25.65 8.69 25.03
N SER A 417 24.95 9.83 24.91
CA SER A 417 24.70 10.58 23.68
C SER A 417 24.07 9.78 22.54
N TYR A 418 23.03 9.02 22.85
CA TYR A 418 22.27 8.30 21.83
C TYR A 418 20.76 8.48 21.98
N LEU A 419 20.09 8.33 20.84
CA LEU A 419 18.64 8.15 20.76
C LEU A 419 18.34 6.66 20.59
N GLU A 420 17.47 6.14 21.46
CA GLU A 420 17.06 4.74 21.48
C GLU A 420 15.58 4.60 21.10
N GLY A 421 15.32 3.61 20.25
CA GLY A 421 13.98 3.25 19.80
C GLY A 421 13.85 1.76 19.53
N TYR A 422 12.62 1.34 19.29
CA TYR A 422 12.30 -0.03 18.89
C TYR A 422 11.91 -0.10 17.43
N PHE A 423 12.19 -1.21 16.77
CA PHE A 423 11.64 -1.52 15.45
C PHE A 423 11.11 -2.95 15.42
N LEU A 424 10.05 -3.16 14.62
CA LEU A 424 9.23 -4.36 14.62
C LEU A 424 9.19 -4.99 13.23
N SER A 425 8.82 -6.27 13.14
CA SER A 425 8.61 -6.94 11.85
C SER A 425 7.33 -6.54 11.13
N VAL A 426 6.43 -5.84 11.82
CA VAL A 426 5.18 -5.31 11.25
C VAL A 426 5.40 -3.84 10.89
N GLY A 427 5.75 -3.61 9.63
CA GLY A 427 5.99 -2.27 9.09
C GLY A 427 7.46 -1.83 9.12
N SER A 428 7.72 -0.62 8.64
CA SER A 428 9.04 0.01 8.63
C SER A 428 9.13 1.08 9.72
N THR A 429 10.25 1.15 10.42
CA THR A 429 10.50 2.21 11.40
C THR A 429 11.47 3.24 10.83
N PHE A 430 11.08 4.50 10.83
CA PHE A 430 11.87 5.59 10.26
C PHE A 430 12.43 6.52 11.34
N LEU A 431 13.61 7.07 11.07
CA LEU A 431 14.21 8.17 11.82
C LEU A 431 14.71 9.22 10.83
N SER A 432 14.33 10.48 11.02
CA SER A 432 14.86 11.62 10.28
C SER A 432 15.23 12.78 11.21
N LEU A 433 16.16 13.63 10.76
CA LEU A 433 16.63 14.80 11.52
C LEU A 433 15.70 16.01 11.31
N HIS A 434 15.23 16.59 12.41
CA HIS A 434 14.54 17.88 12.44
C HIS A 434 15.52 19.02 12.12
N GLU A 435 15.03 20.14 11.59
CA GLU A 435 15.85 21.29 11.17
C GLU A 435 16.86 21.78 12.22
N LYS A 436 16.49 21.78 13.50
CA LYS A 436 17.35 22.19 14.63
C LYS A 436 18.59 21.30 14.75
N ALA A 437 18.41 19.99 14.59
CA ALA A 437 19.46 19.00 14.61
C ALA A 437 20.43 19.14 13.43
N ARG A 438 19.92 19.55 12.26
CA ARG A 438 20.68 19.63 10.99
C ARG A 438 21.87 20.56 11.02
N LYS A 439 21.85 21.58 11.89
CA LYS A 439 22.97 22.54 12.03
C LYS A 439 24.10 22.02 12.93
N ARG A 440 23.83 20.99 13.72
CA ARG A 440 24.72 20.48 14.77
C ARG A 440 25.25 19.09 14.46
N ILE A 441 24.42 18.24 13.86
CA ILE A 441 24.76 16.85 13.56
C ILE A 441 25.20 16.75 12.10
N LYS A 442 26.38 16.17 11.89
CA LYS A 442 26.94 15.90 10.57
C LYS A 442 27.14 14.41 10.31
N TYR A 443 27.42 13.64 11.36
CA TYR A 443 27.65 12.21 11.24
C TYR A 443 26.86 11.43 12.29
N ILE A 444 26.64 10.15 12.02
CA ILE A 444 25.94 9.24 12.91
C ILE A 444 26.60 7.86 12.93
N ALA A 445 26.34 7.10 13.99
CA ALA A 445 26.56 5.66 14.03
C ALA A 445 25.30 4.97 14.53
N VAL A 446 25.01 3.78 14.01
CA VAL A 446 23.83 3.00 14.37
C VAL A 446 24.27 1.72 15.06
N ALA A 447 23.70 1.42 16.22
CA ALA A 447 23.83 0.14 16.87
C ALA A 447 22.49 -0.59 16.97
N LEU A 448 22.53 -1.91 16.75
CA LEU A 448 21.38 -2.80 16.92
C LEU A 448 21.59 -3.65 18.17
N LEU A 449 20.55 -3.80 18.96
CA LEU A 449 20.58 -4.57 20.21
C LEU A 449 19.34 -5.48 20.29
N THR A 450 19.46 -6.55 21.08
CA THR A 450 18.33 -7.38 21.42
C THR A 450 17.34 -6.67 22.34
N ASN A 451 16.06 -6.99 22.18
CA ASN A 451 14.99 -6.46 22.99
C ASN A 451 15.06 -6.98 24.45
N THR A 452 14.33 -6.32 25.34
CA THR A 452 14.14 -6.77 26.73
C THR A 452 13.51 -8.16 26.82
N ASP A 453 12.49 -8.40 26.00
CA ASP A 453 11.90 -9.72 25.85
C ASP A 453 12.64 -10.49 24.75
N ILE A 454 13.57 -11.36 25.16
CA ILE A 454 14.40 -12.14 24.24
C ILE A 454 13.57 -13.08 23.34
N ASN A 455 12.35 -13.45 23.72
CA ASN A 455 11.49 -14.32 22.91
C ASN A 455 10.99 -13.60 21.65
N THR A 456 10.90 -12.27 21.69
CA THR A 456 10.55 -11.43 20.53
C THR A 456 11.74 -11.19 19.59
N CYS A 457 12.95 -11.64 19.92
CA CYS A 457 14.11 -11.53 19.04
C CYS A 457 14.19 -12.77 18.13
N ASN A 458 13.35 -12.83 17.11
CA ASN A 458 13.18 -13.99 16.22
C ASN A 458 13.23 -13.66 14.72
N ALA A 459 13.91 -12.57 14.35
CA ALA A 459 14.01 -12.17 12.95
C ALA A 459 14.99 -13.03 12.15
N ARG A 460 14.66 -13.26 10.88
CA ARG A 460 15.55 -13.82 9.86
C ARG A 460 16.55 -12.78 9.40
N TRP A 461 16.07 -11.56 9.12
CA TRP A 461 16.87 -10.46 8.62
C TRP A 461 16.71 -9.21 9.49
N LEU A 462 17.80 -8.50 9.72
CA LEU A 462 17.78 -7.11 10.18
C LEU A 462 18.37 -6.24 9.07
N ASN A 463 17.73 -5.13 8.76
CA ASN A 463 18.19 -4.21 7.73
C ASN A 463 18.08 -2.76 8.21
N VAL A 464 19.16 -2.00 8.03
CA VAL A 464 19.21 -0.55 8.21
C VAL A 464 19.59 0.05 6.87
N THR A 465 18.71 0.88 6.33
CA THR A 465 18.88 1.52 5.03
C THR A 465 18.87 3.03 5.19
N LEU A 466 19.87 3.72 4.63
CA LEU A 466 19.83 5.15 4.42
C LEU A 466 19.08 5.44 3.12
N MET A 467 18.03 6.24 3.20
CA MET A 467 17.35 6.78 2.03
C MET A 467 17.80 8.22 1.88
N SER A 468 18.46 8.53 0.75
CA SER A 468 19.04 9.85 0.49
C SER A 468 18.62 10.37 -0.87
N MET A 469 18.34 11.66 -0.95
CA MET A 469 18.20 12.37 -2.22
C MET A 469 19.56 12.62 -2.90
N ARG A 470 20.66 12.44 -2.16
CA ARG A 470 22.01 12.55 -2.70
C ARG A 470 22.40 11.24 -3.36
N ASN A 471 23.04 11.32 -4.52
CA ASN A 471 23.70 10.17 -5.10
C ASN A 471 25.06 9.97 -4.39
N LEU A 472 25.05 9.17 -3.34
CA LEU A 472 26.21 8.81 -2.52
C LEU A 472 26.86 7.53 -3.08
N LEU A 473 27.47 7.63 -4.27
CA LEU A 473 28.30 6.56 -4.85
C LEU A 473 29.48 6.11 -3.93
N LEU A 474 29.69 6.81 -2.81
CA LEU A 474 30.81 6.61 -1.87
C LEU A 474 30.41 6.00 -0.52
N LEU A 475 29.12 5.81 -0.22
CA LEU A 475 28.70 5.14 1.03
C LEU A 475 28.97 3.63 1.03
N ASP A 476 29.25 3.04 -0.13
CA ASP A 476 29.46 1.60 -0.34
C ASP A 476 30.73 1.03 0.35
N ARG A 477 31.42 1.84 1.17
CA ARG A 477 32.65 1.46 1.87
C ARG A 477 32.66 1.82 3.36
N THR A 478 31.51 2.05 4.00
CA THR A 478 31.48 2.03 5.47
C THR A 478 31.79 0.62 5.94
N TYR A 479 33.05 0.38 6.29
CA TYR A 479 33.46 -0.79 7.05
C TYR A 479 32.49 -0.91 8.24
N ILE A 480 31.79 -2.03 8.34
CA ILE A 480 31.02 -2.34 9.53
C ILE A 480 32.06 -2.94 10.48
N GLU A 481 32.48 -2.21 11.51
CA GLU A 481 33.05 -2.87 12.66
C GLU A 481 31.97 -3.76 13.26
N LYS A 482 32.02 -5.05 12.88
CA LYS A 482 31.37 -6.08 13.68
C LYS A 482 32.14 -6.08 14.99
N ASP A 483 31.73 -5.24 15.93
CA ASP A 483 32.09 -5.35 17.34
C ASP A 483 31.59 -6.72 17.79
N ASN A 484 32.46 -7.69 17.55
CA ASN A 484 32.38 -9.05 18.01
C ASN A 484 32.67 -9.02 19.51
N LEU A 485 31.86 -8.29 20.27
CA LEU A 485 31.75 -8.43 21.71
C LEU A 485 30.98 -9.74 21.95
N PHE A 486 31.58 -10.84 21.52
CA PHE A 486 31.18 -12.16 21.92
C PHE A 486 31.41 -12.19 23.42
N ASN A 487 30.31 -12.26 24.18
CA ASN A 487 30.38 -12.87 25.50
C ASN A 487 30.87 -14.30 25.25
N MET A 488 32.18 -14.48 25.33
CA MET A 488 32.78 -15.79 25.23
C MET A 488 32.16 -16.62 26.35
N PRO A 489 31.64 -17.82 26.07
CA PRO A 489 31.04 -18.62 27.10
C PRO A 489 32.08 -18.89 28.18
N LEU A 490 31.69 -18.68 29.44
CA LEU A 490 32.57 -18.86 30.59
C LEU A 490 32.94 -20.35 30.79
N ASN A 491 32.09 -21.26 30.28
CA ASN A 491 32.23 -22.69 30.37
C ASN A 491 31.93 -23.36 29.02
N LYS A 492 32.35 -24.62 28.86
CA LYS A 492 32.08 -25.42 27.66
C LYS A 492 30.58 -25.41 27.33
N PRO A 493 30.17 -25.09 26.09
CA PRO A 493 28.77 -25.05 25.73
C PRO A 493 28.09 -26.40 25.95
N SER A 494 26.92 -26.39 26.57
CA SER A 494 26.05 -27.57 26.70
C SER A 494 25.16 -27.77 25.47
N LYS A 495 25.27 -26.88 24.47
CA LYS A 495 24.46 -26.83 23.26
C LYS A 495 25.35 -26.38 22.13
N PHE A 496 25.63 -27.25 21.17
CA PHE A 496 26.55 -26.95 20.08
C PHE A 496 26.27 -27.85 18.87
N ILE A 497 26.29 -27.24 17.68
CA ILE A 497 26.27 -27.95 16.40
C ILE A 497 27.33 -27.28 15.53
N GLY A 498 28.40 -28.01 15.24
CA GLY A 498 29.48 -27.50 14.40
C GLY A 498 30.21 -28.66 13.74
N LYS A 499 30.86 -28.39 12.60
CA LYS A 499 31.65 -29.37 11.86
C LYS A 499 32.95 -29.66 12.61
N ILE A 500 33.52 -30.83 12.33
CA ILE A 500 34.87 -31.16 12.81
C ILE A 500 35.82 -30.05 12.36
N GLY A 501 36.54 -29.46 13.32
CA GLY A 501 37.46 -28.35 13.09
C GLY A 501 36.96 -27.01 13.60
N ASP A 502 35.64 -26.82 13.77
CA ASP A 502 35.06 -25.58 14.29
C ASP A 502 35.63 -25.27 15.69
N ILE A 503 35.94 -24.00 15.95
CA ILE A 503 36.51 -23.55 17.23
C ILE A 503 35.51 -22.67 17.96
N VAL A 504 35.30 -22.99 19.23
CA VAL A 504 34.42 -22.33 20.18
C VAL A 504 35.32 -21.60 21.18
N ASN A 505 35.51 -20.29 21.03
CA ASN A 505 36.36 -19.51 21.92
C ASN A 505 35.60 -19.11 23.19
N GLY A 506 35.95 -19.72 24.33
CA GLY A 506 35.48 -19.35 25.66
C GLY A 506 36.37 -18.28 26.32
N TYR A 507 35.89 -17.74 27.43
CA TYR A 507 36.52 -16.57 28.08
C TYR A 507 37.96 -16.85 28.53
N SER A 508 38.24 -18.08 28.98
CA SER A 508 39.56 -18.53 29.43
C SER A 508 40.14 -19.71 28.65
N GLU A 509 39.33 -20.38 27.83
CA GLU A 509 39.72 -21.58 27.08
C GLU A 509 38.96 -21.66 25.75
N SER A 510 39.51 -22.33 24.74
CA SER A 510 38.83 -22.54 23.46
C SER A 510 38.63 -24.03 23.23
N TRP A 511 37.42 -24.44 22.86
CA TRP A 511 37.11 -25.83 22.55
C TRP A 511 37.02 -26.04 21.05
N ARG A 512 37.53 -27.16 20.55
CA ARG A 512 37.42 -27.53 19.14
C ARG A 512 36.38 -28.63 18.97
N CYS A 513 35.52 -28.51 17.97
CA CYS A 513 34.69 -29.61 17.53
C CYS A 513 35.56 -30.71 16.92
N ILE A 514 35.58 -31.86 17.56
CA ILE A 514 36.34 -33.04 17.11
C ILE A 514 35.44 -34.14 16.56
N PHE A 515 34.12 -34.00 16.68
CA PHE A 515 33.12 -34.91 16.12
C PHE A 515 31.82 -34.18 15.86
N SER A 516 31.18 -34.48 14.72
CA SER A 516 29.87 -33.97 14.34
C SER A 516 29.10 -35.04 13.59
N LEU A 517 27.81 -35.20 13.90
CA LEU A 517 26.87 -36.04 13.16
C LEU A 517 25.53 -35.30 12.99
N ASP A 518 25.01 -35.32 11.77
CA ASP A 518 23.67 -34.85 11.41
C ASP A 518 22.88 -36.05 10.85
N THR A 519 21.81 -36.41 11.56
CA THR A 519 21.00 -37.60 11.30
C THR A 519 19.54 -37.33 11.68
N LYS A 520 18.70 -38.36 11.69
CA LYS A 520 17.31 -38.29 12.10
C LYS A 520 16.99 -39.32 13.17
N VAL A 521 15.95 -39.07 13.97
CA VAL A 521 15.35 -40.06 14.85
C VAL A 521 14.70 -41.14 13.99
N SER A 522 15.19 -42.37 14.07
CA SER A 522 14.61 -43.52 13.36
C SER A 522 13.42 -44.10 14.12
N SER A 523 13.47 -44.07 15.45
CA SER A 523 12.37 -44.43 16.34
C SER A 523 12.63 -43.93 17.76
N VAL A 524 11.55 -43.68 18.51
CA VAL A 524 11.62 -43.41 19.95
C VAL A 524 11.34 -44.70 20.71
N ILE A 525 12.33 -45.18 21.45
CA ILE A 525 12.21 -46.43 22.23
C ILE A 525 11.58 -46.13 23.58
N SER A 526 11.97 -45.02 24.20
CA SER A 526 11.38 -44.52 25.44
C SER A 526 11.61 -43.00 25.56
N PRO A 527 10.99 -42.30 26.53
CA PRO A 527 11.27 -40.88 26.77
C PRO A 527 12.75 -40.56 27.04
N GLU A 528 13.58 -41.54 27.39
CA GLU A 528 15.02 -41.38 27.63
C GLU A 528 15.88 -42.04 26.54
N SER A 529 15.28 -42.66 25.53
CA SER A 529 16.04 -43.41 24.52
C SER A 529 15.49 -43.25 23.10
N ILE A 530 16.39 -42.90 22.19
CA ILE A 530 16.12 -42.77 20.76
C ILE A 530 17.05 -43.67 19.96
N SER A 531 16.57 -44.14 18.82
CA SER A 531 17.40 -44.71 17.75
C SER A 531 17.56 -43.67 16.63
N VAL A 532 18.68 -43.72 15.88
CA VAL A 532 18.93 -42.78 14.76
C VAL A 532 19.22 -43.48 13.43
N ASP A 533 18.91 -42.80 12.32
CA ASP A 533 18.95 -43.36 10.95
C ASP A 533 20.35 -43.61 10.36
N LYS A 534 21.42 -42.98 10.87
CA LYS A 534 22.77 -43.09 10.30
C LYS A 534 23.80 -43.54 11.33
N PHE A 535 24.28 -44.77 11.18
CA PHE A 535 25.41 -45.33 11.91
C PHE A 535 26.61 -45.50 10.97
N TYR A 536 27.40 -44.44 10.75
CA TYR A 536 28.67 -44.58 10.03
C TYR A 536 29.84 -44.75 11.01
N LEU A 537 30.34 -45.99 11.09
CA LEU A 537 31.48 -46.44 11.90
C LEU A 537 32.84 -46.35 11.19
N ASN A 538 32.97 -45.62 10.08
CA ASN A 538 34.22 -45.59 9.34
C ASN A 538 35.11 -44.40 9.70
N SER A 539 36.08 -44.76 10.55
CA SER A 539 37.49 -44.36 10.64
C SER A 539 37.86 -42.90 11.00
N VAL A 540 38.82 -42.83 11.92
CA VAL A 540 39.54 -41.68 12.52
C VAL A 540 38.95 -41.11 13.82
N PHE A 541 37.64 -40.95 13.95
CA PHE A 541 37.00 -40.59 15.23
C PHE A 541 35.97 -41.66 15.58
N SER A 542 36.29 -42.53 16.54
CA SER A 542 35.31 -43.44 17.18
C SER A 542 34.03 -42.65 17.43
N GLY A 543 32.88 -43.17 16.95
CA GLY A 543 31.59 -42.48 16.79
C GLY A 543 31.07 -41.71 18.02
N TRP A 544 29.76 -41.51 18.11
CA TRP A 544 29.23 -40.83 19.29
C TRP A 544 29.59 -41.56 20.61
N LYS A 545 29.70 -40.84 21.72
CA LYS A 545 30.11 -41.37 23.02
C LYS A 545 29.29 -40.76 24.13
N VAL A 546 29.31 -41.44 25.28
CA VAL A 546 28.84 -40.87 26.55
C VAL A 546 29.49 -39.50 26.77
N GLY A 547 28.67 -38.50 27.07
CA GLY A 547 29.06 -37.11 27.25
C GLY A 547 29.03 -36.24 25.99
N ASP A 548 28.74 -36.80 24.81
CA ASP A 548 28.51 -35.98 23.62
C ASP A 548 27.22 -35.18 23.75
N ILE A 549 27.26 -33.96 23.22
CA ILE A 549 26.12 -33.05 23.21
C ILE A 549 25.16 -33.51 22.11
N ILE A 550 23.89 -33.64 22.44
CA ILE A 550 22.85 -34.06 21.50
C ILE A 550 21.68 -33.08 21.52
N GLY A 551 21.29 -32.64 20.33
CA GLY A 551 20.12 -31.80 20.07
C GLY A 551 19.10 -32.59 19.24
N ILE A 552 17.86 -32.70 19.71
CA ILE A 552 16.76 -33.40 19.03
C ILE A 552 15.68 -32.38 18.70
N ASP A 553 15.35 -32.23 17.42
CA ASP A 553 14.27 -31.35 17.00
C ASP A 553 12.92 -31.86 17.48
N LEU A 554 12.10 -30.96 18.03
CA LEU A 554 10.75 -31.22 18.50
C LEU A 554 9.70 -30.67 17.52
N ASN A 555 8.49 -31.22 17.56
CA ASN A 555 7.41 -30.87 16.62
C ASN A 555 6.86 -29.44 16.83
N ASP A 556 7.10 -28.86 18.00
CA ASP A 556 6.76 -27.46 18.32
C ASP A 556 7.78 -26.45 17.76
N GLY A 557 8.81 -26.93 17.05
CA GLY A 557 9.88 -26.11 16.49
C GLY A 557 11.01 -25.79 17.47
N SER A 558 10.95 -26.29 18.71
CA SER A 558 12.07 -26.21 19.66
C SER A 558 13.07 -27.36 19.47
N THR A 559 14.20 -27.30 20.18
CA THR A 559 15.22 -28.37 20.18
C THR A 559 15.46 -28.81 21.62
N HIS A 560 15.28 -30.10 21.89
CA HIS A 560 15.66 -30.73 23.15
C HIS A 560 17.16 -30.93 23.19
N TRP A 561 17.82 -30.32 24.16
CA TRP A 561 19.28 -30.39 24.34
C TRP A 561 19.60 -31.22 25.57
N THR A 562 20.47 -32.21 25.39
CA THR A 562 20.90 -33.10 26.47
C THR A 562 22.30 -33.63 26.14
N CYS A 563 22.77 -34.60 26.91
CA CYS A 563 23.98 -35.35 26.60
C CYS A 563 23.67 -36.84 26.52
N ILE A 564 24.50 -37.55 25.78
CA ILE A 564 24.46 -39.01 25.70
C ILE A 564 24.89 -39.58 27.06
N LYS A 565 23.99 -40.34 27.70
CA LYS A 565 24.23 -41.05 28.96
C LYS A 565 24.85 -42.43 28.71
N GLU A 566 24.33 -43.13 27.71
CA GLU A 566 24.75 -44.49 27.35
C GLU A 566 24.57 -44.70 25.84
N VAL A 567 25.46 -45.48 25.22
CA VAL A 567 25.40 -45.81 23.79
C VAL A 567 25.31 -47.32 23.64
N ASN A 568 24.22 -47.80 23.05
CA ASN A 568 23.97 -49.21 22.75
C ASN A 568 23.70 -49.37 21.25
N ALA A 569 24.77 -49.60 20.47
CA ALA A 569 24.70 -49.65 19.00
C ALA A 569 24.06 -48.36 18.41
N GLU A 570 22.90 -48.48 17.76
CA GLU A 570 22.15 -47.38 17.14
C GLU A 570 21.27 -46.62 18.15
N VAL A 571 21.17 -47.11 19.39
CA VAL A 571 20.36 -46.54 20.47
C VAL A 571 21.21 -45.65 21.37
N CYS A 572 20.76 -44.43 21.56
CA CYS A 572 21.31 -43.47 22.50
C CYS A 572 20.36 -43.31 23.68
N ILE A 573 20.86 -43.55 24.90
CA ILE A 573 20.16 -43.18 26.14
C ILE A 573 20.60 -41.77 26.52
N LEU A 574 19.64 -40.92 26.86
CA LEU A 574 19.82 -39.50 27.13
C LEU A 574 19.89 -39.25 28.64
N ASN A 575 20.61 -38.20 29.05
CA ASN A 575 20.60 -37.76 30.45
C ASN A 575 19.22 -37.24 30.85
N ASP A 576 18.66 -36.37 30.01
CA ASP A 576 17.34 -35.77 30.21
C ASP A 576 16.27 -36.39 29.32
N LYS A 577 15.12 -36.70 29.92
CA LYS A 577 13.90 -37.13 29.22
C LYS A 577 13.51 -36.12 28.15
N ILE A 578 13.20 -36.61 26.95
CA ILE A 578 12.59 -35.82 25.90
C ILE A 578 11.22 -35.35 26.40
N PRO A 579 10.91 -34.04 26.34
CA PRO A 579 9.57 -33.53 26.63
C PRO A 579 8.56 -34.31 25.80
N PHE A 580 7.52 -34.85 26.45
CA PHE A 580 6.61 -35.80 25.81
C PHE A 580 5.88 -35.16 24.63
N ILE A 581 6.36 -35.45 23.42
CA ILE A 581 5.76 -35.03 22.15
C ILE A 581 5.59 -36.29 21.32
N LYS A 582 4.35 -36.60 20.96
CA LYS A 582 4.06 -37.68 19.99
C LYS A 582 4.70 -37.31 18.65
N ASP A 583 5.25 -38.33 17.98
CA ASP A 583 5.67 -38.28 16.57
C ASP A 583 6.96 -37.48 16.27
N ILE A 584 8.03 -37.65 17.06
CA ILE A 584 9.35 -37.07 16.71
C ILE A 584 10.17 -37.96 15.76
N GLU A 585 9.63 -39.08 15.30
CA GLU A 585 10.25 -39.91 14.28
C GLU A 585 10.47 -39.12 12.98
N GLY A 586 11.65 -39.23 12.39
CA GLY A 586 12.06 -38.45 11.22
C GLY A 586 12.56 -37.03 11.53
N ASN A 587 12.48 -36.57 12.78
CA ASN A 587 13.04 -35.28 13.19
C ASN A 587 14.57 -35.32 13.20
N ASN A 588 15.20 -34.17 12.96
CA ASN A 588 16.67 -34.11 12.92
C ASN A 588 17.27 -34.28 14.32
N VAL A 589 18.43 -34.92 14.33
CA VAL A 589 19.27 -35.12 15.51
C VAL A 589 20.68 -34.65 15.19
N TYR A 590 21.20 -33.80 16.05
CA TYR A 590 22.52 -33.19 15.93
C TYR A 590 23.39 -33.66 17.08
N ILE A 591 24.57 -34.22 16.79
CA ILE A 591 25.47 -34.72 17.82
C ILE A 591 26.84 -34.12 17.61
N SER A 592 27.41 -33.58 18.68
CA SER A 592 28.70 -32.92 18.63
C SER A 592 29.56 -33.25 19.85
N ARG A 593 30.88 -33.25 19.62
CA ARG A 593 31.89 -33.36 20.69
C ARG A 593 32.86 -32.20 20.59
N LEU A 594 32.84 -31.37 21.62
CA LEU A 594 33.84 -30.33 21.86
C LEU A 594 34.98 -30.90 22.73
N LYS A 595 36.23 -30.58 22.40
CA LYS A 595 37.42 -30.91 23.20
C LYS A 595 38.19 -29.66 23.54
#